data_AF-A0A435FDS1-F1
#
_entry.id   AF-A0A435FDS1-F1
#
_cell.length_a   1.000
_cell.length_b   1.000
_cell.length_c   1.000
_cell.angle_alpha   90.00
_cell.angle_beta   90.00
_cell.angle_gamma   90.00
#
_symmetry.space_group_name_H-M   'P 1'
#
loop_
_entity.id
_entity.type
_entity.pdbx_description
1 polymer ?
#
loop_
_entity_poly.entity_id
_entity_poly.type
_entity_poly.pdbx_seq_one_letter_code
_entity_poly.pdbx_strand_id
1 'polypeptide(L)'
;MPEDVKIIRWREWDGPGLEHLVLQERAGEVSADSVAVCSGQTPFAVRYRIVCDVGWHARRVVVDMIGSGRTLVLAADGDGRWTRDGLPMPELDGIFDPDLTITPFTNTLPIRRLQLS
;
A
#
# COMPACT_ATOMS: atom_id res chain seq x y z
N MET A 1 -7.72 10.71 20.96
CA MET A 1 -8.81 10.22 20.09
C MET A 1 -8.66 8.71 20.00
N PRO A 2 -9.74 7.91 20.03
CA PRO A 2 -9.63 6.46 19.85
C PRO A 2 -8.99 6.18 18.48
N GLU A 3 -8.20 5.12 18.39
CA GLU A 3 -7.67 4.66 17.11
C GLU A 3 -8.84 4.10 16.28
N ASP A 4 -9.08 4.68 15.11
CA ASP A 4 -10.09 4.16 14.19
C ASP A 4 -9.46 3.00 13.42
N VAL A 5 -9.83 1.78 13.81
CA VAL A 5 -9.36 0.55 13.18
C VAL A 5 -10.48 -0.05 12.34
N LYS A 6 -10.19 -0.30 11.05
CA LYS A 6 -11.10 -0.97 10.12
C LYS A 6 -10.43 -2.23 9.60
N ILE A 7 -11.20 -3.31 9.56
CA ILE A 7 -10.77 -4.58 8.95
C ILE A 7 -11.55 -4.75 7.66
N ILE A 8 -10.82 -4.88 6.56
CA ILE A 8 -11.38 -4.97 5.22
C ILE A 8 -10.85 -6.25 4.56
N ARG A 9 -11.70 -6.92 3.80
CA ARG A 9 -11.33 -8.14 3.06
C ARG A 9 -11.88 -8.07 1.65
N TRP A 10 -11.05 -8.45 0.69
CA TRP A 10 -11.46 -8.62 -0.70
C TRP A 10 -11.18 -10.05 -1.13
N ARG A 11 -12.02 -10.54 -2.04
CA ARG A 11 -11.81 -11.82 -2.71
C ARG A 11 -11.60 -11.52 -4.19
N GLU A 12 -10.69 -12.24 -4.82
CA GLU A 12 -10.53 -12.20 -6.26
C GLU A 12 -11.85 -12.55 -6.97
N TRP A 13 -12.07 -11.95 -8.13
CA TRP A 13 -13.31 -12.13 -8.88
C TRP A 13 -13.41 -13.54 -9.46
N ASP A 14 -12.35 -13.98 -10.15
CA ASP A 14 -12.29 -15.24 -10.91
C ASP A 14 -11.44 -16.32 -10.22
N GLY A 15 -11.23 -16.23 -8.91
CA GLY A 15 -10.33 -17.14 -8.20
C GLY A 15 -10.52 -17.19 -6.68
N PRO A 16 -9.89 -18.18 -6.01
CA PRO A 16 -9.93 -18.29 -4.56
C PRO A 16 -9.04 -17.28 -3.82
N GLY A 17 -8.33 -16.39 -4.52
CA GLY A 17 -7.45 -15.41 -3.88
C GLY A 17 -8.20 -14.50 -2.91
N LEU A 18 -7.50 -14.09 -1.86
CA LEU A 18 -8.07 -13.35 -0.73
C LEU A 18 -7.07 -12.32 -0.23
N GLU A 19 -7.58 -11.15 0.10
CA GLU A 19 -6.87 -10.12 0.83
C GLU A 19 -7.50 -9.89 2.21
N HIS A 20 -6.66 -9.69 3.22
CA HIS A 20 -7.03 -9.20 4.53
C HIS A 20 -6.19 -7.98 4.90
N LEU A 21 -6.86 -6.84 5.05
CA LEU A 21 -6.27 -5.54 5.34
C LEU A 21 -6.77 -4.99 6.67
N VAL A 22 -5.84 -4.48 7.47
CA VAL A 22 -6.11 -3.68 8.67
C VAL A 22 -5.71 -2.24 8.38
N LEU A 23 -6.71 -1.36 8.31
CA LEU A 23 -6.53 0.08 8.16
C LEU A 23 -6.59 0.72 9.54
N GLN A 24 -5.58 1.49 9.90
CA GLN A 24 -5.51 2.24 11.15
C GLN A 24 -5.32 3.72 10.84
N GLU A 25 -6.23 4.53 11.36
CA GLU A 25 -6.16 5.99 11.29
C GLU A 25 -5.84 6.51 12.69
N ARG A 26 -4.65 7.09 12.86
CA ARG A 26 -4.14 7.66 14.12
C ARG A 26 -3.92 9.15 13.96
N ALA A 27 -3.73 9.86 15.08
CA ALA A 27 -3.40 11.28 15.04
C ALA A 27 -2.05 11.50 14.32
N GLY A 28 -2.10 11.91 13.05
CA GLY A 28 -0.93 12.22 12.23
C GLY A 28 -0.56 11.19 11.16
N GLU A 29 -1.14 9.98 11.18
CA GLU A 29 -0.73 8.88 10.31
C GLU A 29 -1.91 7.98 9.93
N VAL A 30 -1.94 7.56 8.66
CA VAL A 30 -2.78 6.47 8.17
C VAL A 30 -1.88 5.30 7.80
N SER A 31 -2.21 4.10 8.27
CA SER A 31 -1.45 2.90 7.90
C SER A 31 -2.37 1.75 7.48
N ALA A 32 -1.97 1.05 6.43
CA ALA A 32 -2.60 -0.17 5.96
C ALA A 32 -1.58 -1.31 6.01
N ASP A 33 -1.84 -2.32 6.84
CA ASP A 33 -1.09 -3.59 6.89
C ASP A 33 -1.99 -4.67 6.30
N SER A 34 -1.51 -5.37 5.28
CA SER A 34 -2.30 -6.32 4.51
C SER A 34 -1.51 -7.58 4.19
N VAL A 35 -2.23 -8.69 4.11
CA VAL A 35 -1.78 -9.92 3.47
C VAL A 35 -2.72 -10.25 2.32
N ALA A 36 -2.15 -10.50 1.15
CA ALA A 36 -2.88 -10.93 -0.03
C ALA A 36 -2.32 -12.27 -0.52
N VAL A 37 -3.22 -13.24 -0.71
CA VAL A 37 -2.94 -14.52 -1.35
C VAL A 37 -3.53 -14.45 -2.75
N CYS A 38 -2.67 -14.41 -3.76
CA CYS A 38 -3.09 -14.27 -5.14
C CYS A 38 -3.21 -15.64 -5.80
N SER A 39 -4.34 -15.87 -6.47
CA SER A 39 -4.58 -17.09 -7.23
C SER A 39 -4.45 -16.81 -8.73
N GLY A 40 -3.90 -17.76 -9.49
CA GLY A 40 -3.63 -17.56 -10.91
C GLY A 40 -2.62 -18.56 -11.46
N GLN A 41 -2.13 -18.31 -12.67
CA GLN A 41 -1.14 -19.18 -13.34
C GLN A 41 0.16 -19.32 -12.53
N THR A 42 0.53 -18.27 -11.81
CA THR A 42 1.65 -18.29 -10.86
C THR A 42 1.11 -17.83 -9.51
N PRO A 43 0.74 -18.75 -8.61
CA PRO A 43 0.25 -18.38 -7.29
C PRO A 43 1.38 -17.81 -6.44
N PHE A 44 1.07 -16.76 -5.68
CA PHE A 44 2.01 -16.15 -4.74
C PHE A 44 1.24 -15.51 -3.59
N ALA A 45 1.95 -15.16 -2.53
CA ALA A 45 1.39 -14.39 -1.43
C ALA A 45 2.32 -13.24 -1.08
N VAL A 46 1.74 -12.10 -0.72
CA VAL A 46 2.45 -10.91 -0.29
C VAL A 46 1.94 -10.43 1.05
N ARG A 47 2.86 -9.91 1.86
CA ARG A 47 2.51 -8.98 2.92
C ARG A 47 2.95 -7.60 2.48
N TYR A 48 2.09 -6.61 2.61
CA TYR A 48 2.50 -5.23 2.36
C TYR A 48 2.06 -4.30 3.50
N ARG A 49 2.81 -3.21 3.65
CA ARG A 49 2.44 -2.10 4.52
C ARG A 49 2.63 -0.78 3.78
N ILE A 50 1.56 0.01 3.73
CA ILE A 50 1.59 1.38 3.22
C ILE A 50 1.32 2.32 4.39
N VAL A 51 2.16 3.34 4.54
CA VAL A 51 1.99 4.41 5.52
C VAL A 51 1.83 5.72 4.76
N CYS A 52 0.82 6.50 5.14
CA CYS A 52 0.52 7.82 4.60
C CYS A 52 0.46 8.86 5.72
N ASP A 53 0.66 10.12 5.35
CA ASP A 53 0.33 11.24 6.24
C ASP A 53 -1.18 11.53 6.28
N VAL A 54 -1.57 12.56 7.05
CA VAL A 54 -2.97 13.00 7.18
C VAL A 54 -3.60 13.49 5.87
N GLY A 55 -2.80 13.91 4.90
CA GLY A 55 -3.22 14.30 3.55
C GLY A 55 -3.29 13.11 2.59
N TRP A 56 -3.11 11.89 3.10
CA TRP A 56 -3.06 10.65 2.31
C TRP A 56 -1.90 10.57 1.32
N HIS A 57 -0.83 11.37 1.50
CA HIS A 57 0.40 11.18 0.73
C HIS A 57 1.16 9.98 1.26
N ALA A 58 1.51 9.05 0.39
CA ALA A 58 2.32 7.89 0.76
C ALA A 58 3.71 8.35 1.24
N ARG A 59 4.13 7.81 2.38
CA ARG A 59 5.43 8.09 3.04
C ARG A 59 6.33 6.86 3.07
N ARG A 60 5.73 5.68 3.15
CA ARG A 60 6.48 4.41 3.16
C ARG A 60 5.65 3.30 2.54
N VAL A 61 6.29 2.48 1.70
CA VAL A 61 5.72 1.27 1.13
C VAL A 61 6.69 0.14 1.38
N VAL A 62 6.21 -0.92 2.02
CA VAL A 62 6.95 -2.17 2.20
C VAL A 62 6.15 -3.28 1.55
N VAL A 63 6.77 -4.07 0.68
CA VAL A 63 6.16 -5.25 0.08
C VAL A 63 7.10 -6.42 0.27
N ASP A 64 6.62 -7.46 0.94
CA ASP A 64 7.35 -8.69 1.21
C ASP A 64 6.69 -9.87 0.50
N MET A 65 7.44 -10.51 -0.40
CA MET A 65 6.99 -11.67 -1.16
C MET A 65 7.25 -12.93 -0.33
N ILE A 66 6.18 -13.52 0.22
CA ILE A 66 6.26 -14.63 1.18
C ILE A 66 7.02 -15.82 0.58
N GLY A 67 8.02 -16.33 1.31
CA GLY A 67 8.81 -17.51 0.92
C GLY A 67 9.87 -17.25 -0.15
N SER A 68 9.95 -16.05 -0.73
CA SER A 68 10.93 -15.74 -1.78
C SER A 68 12.21 -15.06 -1.26
N GLY A 69 12.18 -14.51 -0.05
CA GLY A 69 13.25 -13.66 0.49
C GLY A 69 13.36 -12.29 -0.20
N ARG A 70 12.42 -11.93 -1.08
CA ARG A 70 12.40 -10.64 -1.79
C ARG A 70 11.51 -9.66 -1.05
N THR A 71 12.10 -8.55 -0.63
CA THR A 71 11.39 -7.41 -0.03
C THR A 71 11.70 -6.14 -0.82
N LEU A 72 10.68 -5.32 -1.03
CA LEU A 72 10.79 -3.96 -1.54
C LEU A 72 10.51 -2.98 -0.41
N VAL A 73 11.39 -2.00 -0.22
CA VAL A 73 11.20 -0.90 0.72
C VAL A 73 11.37 0.41 0.00
N LEU A 74 10.28 1.18 -0.08
CA LEU A 74 10.25 2.53 -0.61
C LEU A 74 9.92 3.53 0.49
N ALA A 75 10.55 4.70 0.44
CA ALA A 75 10.21 5.86 1.25
C ALA A 75 10.03 7.08 0.36
N ALA A 76 9.04 7.92 0.67
CA ALA A 76 8.73 9.13 -0.08
C ALA A 76 8.81 10.38 0.79
N ASP A 77 9.22 11.50 0.19
CA ASP A 77 9.22 12.82 0.81
C ASP A 77 7.82 13.47 0.84
N GLY A 78 6.81 12.82 0.25
CA GLY A 78 5.43 13.30 0.10
C GLY A 78 5.23 14.33 -1.01
N ASP A 79 6.32 14.82 -1.61
CA ASP A 79 6.34 15.81 -2.68
C ASP A 79 6.76 15.18 -4.02
N GLY A 80 6.54 13.87 -4.15
CA GLY A 80 6.78 13.11 -5.37
C GLY A 80 8.20 12.63 -5.58
N ARG A 81 9.08 12.66 -4.56
CA ARG A 81 10.39 11.99 -4.64
C ARG A 81 10.40 10.73 -3.81
N TRP A 82 10.99 9.70 -4.38
CA TRP A 82 11.08 8.39 -3.77
C TRP A 82 12.53 7.94 -3.61
N THR A 83 12.74 7.11 -2.60
CA THR A 83 13.97 6.38 -2.38
C THR A 83 13.66 4.89 -2.23
N ARG A 84 14.57 4.05 -2.69
CA ARG A 84 14.60 2.62 -2.44
C ARG A 84 15.85 2.29 -1.66
N ASP A 85 15.66 1.69 -0.48
CA ASP A 85 16.77 1.33 0.40
C ASP A 85 17.72 2.53 0.68
N GLY A 86 17.14 3.75 0.75
CA GLY A 86 17.85 5.02 0.96
C GLY A 86 18.46 5.65 -0.29
N LEU A 87 18.41 4.99 -1.44
CA LEU A 87 18.91 5.51 -2.71
C LEU A 87 17.79 6.19 -3.50
N PRO A 88 17.99 7.39 -4.08
CA PRO A 88 16.98 8.05 -4.90
C PRO A 88 16.50 7.19 -6.07
N MET A 89 15.21 7.32 -6.42
CA MET A 89 14.58 6.73 -7.60
C MET A 89 14.04 7.82 -8.54
N PRO A 90 14.88 8.45 -9.38
CA PRO A 90 14.47 9.52 -10.29
C PRO A 90 13.38 9.10 -11.27
N GLU A 91 13.28 7.81 -11.58
CA GLU A 91 12.23 7.24 -12.43
C GLU A 91 10.81 7.36 -11.82
N LEU A 92 10.72 7.66 -10.52
CA LEU A 92 9.48 7.90 -9.80
C LEU A 92 9.25 9.38 -9.48
N ASP A 93 10.05 10.30 -10.03
CA ASP A 93 9.89 11.73 -9.79
C ASP A 93 8.50 12.21 -10.26
N GLY A 94 7.79 12.90 -9.36
CA GLY A 94 6.42 13.38 -9.59
C GLY A 94 5.33 12.34 -9.37
N ILE A 95 5.68 11.10 -8.97
CA ILE A 95 4.71 10.07 -8.62
C ILE A 95 4.30 10.23 -7.16
N PHE A 96 3.00 10.32 -6.89
CA PHE A 96 2.48 10.50 -5.52
C PHE A 96 1.91 9.23 -4.91
N ASP A 97 1.18 8.46 -5.72
CA ASP A 97 0.39 7.33 -5.22
C ASP A 97 1.00 6.01 -5.70
N PRO A 98 1.45 5.12 -4.79
CA PRO A 98 1.82 3.76 -5.15
C PRO A 98 0.59 2.98 -5.59
N ASP A 99 0.74 2.15 -6.62
CA ASP A 99 -0.29 1.23 -7.09
C ASP A 99 0.21 -0.21 -7.06
N LEU A 100 -0.53 -1.06 -6.33
CA LEU A 100 -0.28 -2.49 -6.21
C LEU A 100 -1.44 -3.21 -6.88
N THR A 101 -1.17 -3.87 -8.01
CA THR A 101 -2.21 -4.55 -8.80
C THR A 101 -2.99 -5.64 -8.05
N ILE A 102 -2.47 -6.08 -6.89
CA ILE A 102 -3.04 -7.13 -6.06
C ILE A 102 -4.12 -6.64 -5.08
N THR A 103 -4.34 -5.34 -4.97
CA THR A 103 -5.29 -4.76 -3.99
C THR A 103 -6.07 -3.60 -4.60
N PRO A 104 -7.38 -3.51 -4.35
CA PRO A 104 -8.12 -2.30 -4.68
C PRO A 104 -7.85 -1.16 -3.69
N PHE A 105 -7.16 -1.40 -2.57
CA PHE A 105 -6.89 -0.38 -1.54
C PHE A 105 -6.12 0.82 -2.09
N THR A 106 -5.17 0.62 -2.99
CA THR A 106 -4.34 1.69 -3.56
C THR A 106 -5.16 2.77 -4.25
N ASN A 107 -6.35 2.44 -4.78
CA ASN A 107 -7.29 3.43 -5.33
C ASN A 107 -7.79 4.44 -4.29
N THR A 108 -7.78 4.09 -3.00
CA THR A 108 -8.22 4.98 -1.91
C THR A 108 -7.30 6.18 -1.77
N LEU A 109 -6.01 6.02 -2.04
CA LEU A 109 -5.00 7.07 -1.87
C LEU A 109 -5.32 8.30 -2.74
N PRO A 110 -5.42 8.19 -4.09
CA PRO A 110 -5.78 9.33 -4.92
C PRO A 110 -7.19 9.86 -4.64
N ILE A 111 -8.17 9.00 -4.33
CA ILE A 111 -9.53 9.44 -3.98
C ILE A 111 -9.49 10.39 -2.76
N ARG A 112 -8.75 10.02 -1.72
CA ARG A 112 -8.65 10.80 -0.48
C ARG A 112 -7.75 12.02 -0.63
N ARG A 113 -6.67 11.92 -1.41
CA ARG A 113 -5.70 12.99 -1.66
C ARG A 113 -6.28 14.09 -2.55
N LEU A 114 -6.99 13.73 -3.62
CA LEU A 114 -7.48 14.69 -4.62
C LEU A 114 -8.79 15.38 -4.23
N GLN A 115 -9.65 14.74 -3.43
CA GLN A 115 -10.92 15.30 -2.95
C GLN A 115 -11.78 15.94 -4.07
N LEU A 116 -11.91 15.25 -5.20
CA LEU A 116 -12.65 15.73 -6.37
C LEU A 116 -14.16 15.81 -6.09
N SER A 117 -14.82 16.82 -6.68
CA SER A 117 -16.26 17.15 -6.52
C SER A 117 -17.13 16.63 -7.65
#